data_AF-A0A846NGE7-F1
#
_entry.id   AF-A0A846NGE7-F1
#
_cell.length_a   1.000
_cell.length_b   1.000
_cell.length_c   1.000
_cell.angle_alpha   90.00
_cell.angle_beta   90.00
_cell.angle_gamma   90.00
#
_symmetry.space_group_name_H-M   'P 1'
#
loop_
_entity.id
_entity.type
_entity.pdbx_description
1 polymer ?
#
loop_
_entity_poly.entity_id
_entity_poly.type
_entity_poly.pdbx_seq_one_letter_code
_entity_poly.pdbx_strand_id
1 'polypeptide(L)'
;MAKKSLDRAKDKPKIICDSHAVAVDMAIFTVIEDDLKVLLIKRRLEPKEIWALPGGFVRKVEDLEDAAERELYEETGVRNVY
;
A
#
# COMPACT_ATOMS: atom_id res chain seq x y z
N MET A 1 2.98 -24.58 33.56
CA MET A 1 3.54 -23.21 33.38
C MET A 1 3.39 -22.85 31.90
N ALA A 2 2.24 -22.28 31.51
CA ALA A 2 1.94 -21.97 30.11
C ALA A 2 2.61 -20.64 29.71
N LYS A 3 3.46 -20.66 28.68
CA LYS A 3 3.99 -19.46 28.05
C LYS A 3 2.83 -18.77 27.32
N LYS A 4 2.38 -17.64 27.85
CA LYS A 4 1.39 -16.76 27.22
C LYS A 4 2.05 -16.12 26.00
N SER A 5 1.71 -16.63 24.81
CA SER A 5 2.00 -16.01 23.53
C SER A 5 1.48 -14.58 23.57
N LEU A 6 2.40 -13.62 23.44
CA LEU A 6 2.07 -12.21 23.40
C LEU A 6 1.54 -11.92 21.99
N ASP A 7 0.24 -12.10 21.80
CA ASP A 7 -0.49 -11.66 20.61
C ASP A 7 -0.39 -10.13 20.53
N ARG A 8 0.64 -9.64 19.83
CA ARG A 8 0.90 -8.22 19.59
C ARG A 8 0.11 -7.70 18.38
N ALA A 9 -1.15 -8.11 18.28
CA ALA A 9 -2.09 -7.61 17.30
C ALA A 9 -3.35 -7.20 18.06
N LYS A 10 -3.66 -5.89 18.10
CA LYS A 10 -4.99 -5.27 18.34
C LYS A 10 -4.93 -3.91 19.06
N ASP A 11 -3.98 -3.04 18.72
CA ASP A 11 -4.27 -1.61 18.84
C ASP A 11 -3.44 -0.83 17.82
N LYS A 12 -3.89 -0.87 16.57
CA LYS A 12 -3.32 -0.04 15.50
C LYS A 12 -4.09 1.29 15.51
N PRO A 13 -3.42 2.46 15.52
CA PRO A 13 -4.09 3.74 15.54
C PRO A 13 -4.94 3.90 14.28
N LYS A 14 -6.26 3.97 14.46
CA LYS A 14 -7.19 4.27 13.36
C LYS A 14 -7.04 5.74 13.01
N ILE A 15 -6.48 6.04 11.83
CA ILE A 15 -6.36 7.41 11.36
C ILE A 15 -7.73 7.89 10.89
N ILE A 16 -8.41 8.67 11.73
CA ILE A 16 -9.65 9.38 11.36
C ILE A 16 -9.22 10.72 10.78
N CYS A 17 -9.14 10.81 9.45
CA CYS A 17 -8.73 12.03 8.79
C CYS A 17 -9.94 12.86 8.36
N ASP A 18 -10.35 13.81 9.21
CA ASP A 18 -11.40 14.80 8.89
C ASP A 18 -10.83 16.15 8.41
N SER A 19 -9.50 16.35 8.39
CA SER A 19 -8.87 17.64 8.03
C SER A 19 -7.99 17.65 6.76
N HIS A 20 -7.41 16.51 6.36
CA HIS A 20 -6.50 16.41 5.21
C HIS A 20 -6.71 15.11 4.43
N ALA A 21 -6.29 15.04 3.17
CA ALA A 21 -6.22 13.78 2.46
C ALA A 21 -4.84 13.15 2.67
N VAL A 22 -4.79 11.90 3.12
CA VAL A 22 -3.55 11.11 3.26
C VAL A 22 -3.52 10.09 2.13
N ALA A 23 -2.37 9.96 1.47
CA ALA A 23 -2.15 8.98 0.41
C ALA A 23 -0.94 8.11 0.74
N VAL A 24 -0.94 6.90 0.18
CA VAL A 24 0.17 5.96 0.19
C VAL A 24 0.62 5.72 -1.23
N ASP A 25 1.94 5.71 -1.45
CA ASP A 25 2.58 5.34 -2.72
C ASP A 25 3.62 4.25 -2.43
N MET A 26 3.67 3.22 -3.27
CA MET A 26 4.54 2.07 -3.07
C MET A 26 5.62 1.98 -4.14
N ALA A 27 6.89 1.98 -3.73
CA ALA A 27 8.02 1.68 -4.60
C ALA A 27 8.40 0.21 -4.47
N ILE A 28 7.89 -0.63 -5.38
CA ILE A 28 8.13 -2.07 -5.40
C ILE A 28 9.23 -2.38 -6.41
N PHE A 29 10.31 -2.98 -5.93
CA PHE A 29 11.46 -3.33 -6.73
C PHE A 29 11.55 -4.83 -6.99
N THR A 30 12.17 -5.19 -8.10
CA THR A 30 12.60 -6.56 -8.39
C THR A 30 13.85 -6.53 -9.26
N VAL A 31 14.54 -7.66 -9.37
CA VAL A 31 15.66 -7.82 -10.30
C VAL A 31 15.22 -8.75 -11.42
N ILE A 32 15.31 -8.26 -12.65
CA ILE A 32 15.02 -9.01 -13.88
C ILE A 32 16.19 -8.76 -14.82
N GLU A 33 16.81 -9.83 -15.32
CA GLU A 33 17.95 -9.75 -16.25
C GLU A 33 19.11 -8.89 -15.68
N ASP A 34 19.47 -9.12 -14.41
CA ASP A 34 20.52 -8.40 -13.67
C ASP A 34 20.31 -6.88 -13.53
N ASP A 35 19.13 -6.39 -13.89
CA ASP A 35 18.74 -4.99 -13.76
C ASP A 35 17.72 -4.79 -12.64
N LEU A 36 17.89 -3.72 -11.86
CA LEU A 36 16.87 -3.25 -10.92
C LEU A 36 15.68 -2.66 -11.69
N LYS A 37 14.49 -3.22 -11.49
CA LYS A 37 13.23 -2.74 -12.06
C LYS A 37 12.29 -2.26 -10.94
N VAL A 38 11.39 -1.34 -11.27
CA VAL A 38 10.34 -0.84 -10.38
C VAL A 38 8.96 -1.04 -11.01
N LEU A 39 7.97 -1.42 -10.21
CA LEU A 39 6.58 -1.53 -10.64
C LEU A 39 5.98 -0.14 -10.86
N LEU A 40 5.39 0.06 -12.05
CA LEU A 40 4.65 1.28 -12.39
C LEU A 40 3.27 0.92 -12.92
N ILE A 41 2.31 1.80 -12.66
CA ILE A 41 0.96 1.75 -13.23
C ILE A 41 0.74 2.90 -14.20
N LYS A 42 -0.17 2.69 -15.15
CA LYS A 42 -0.71 3.80 -15.96
C LYS A 42 -1.93 4.35 -15.26
N ARG A 43 -1.89 5.64 -14.92
CA ARG A 43 -3.02 6.30 -14.25
C ARG A 43 -4.28 6.21 -15.10
N ARG A 44 -5.37 5.75 -14.47
CA ARG A 44 -6.73 5.77 -15.07
C ARG A 44 -7.44 7.11 -14.85
N LEU A 45 -7.01 7.88 -13.85
CA LEU A 45 -7.57 9.18 -13.46
C LEU A 45 -6.66 10.32 -13.93
N GLU A 46 -7.25 11.50 -14.15
CA GLU A 46 -6.52 12.67 -14.63
C GLU A 46 -5.38 13.09 -13.67
N PRO A 47 -4.24 13.59 -14.19
CA PRO A 47 -3.85 13.60 -15.60
C PRO A 47 -3.62 12.17 -16.11
N LYS A 48 -4.35 11.79 -17.16
CA LYS A 48 -4.32 10.42 -17.70
C LYS A 48 -3.01 10.14 -18.42
N GLU A 49 -2.69 8.85 -18.56
CA GLU A 49 -1.60 8.33 -19.40
C GLU A 49 -0.16 8.62 -18.96
N ILE A 50 0.05 9.13 -17.74
CA ILE A 50 1.37 9.17 -17.12
C ILE A 50 1.62 7.91 -16.30
N TRP A 51 2.87 7.45 -16.29
CA TRP A 51 3.32 6.40 -15.39
C TRP A 51 3.47 6.95 -13.97
N ALA A 52 3.03 6.17 -12.99
CA ALA A 52 3.10 6.51 -11.58
C ALA A 52 3.42 5.26 -10.73
N LEU A 53 3.84 5.48 -9.48
CA LEU A 53 3.83 4.41 -8.50
C LEU A 53 2.39 3.96 -8.24
N PRO A 54 2.17 2.67 -7.94
CA PRO A 54 0.89 2.22 -7.40
C PRO A 54 0.62 2.93 -6.08
N GLY A 55 -0.62 3.37 -5.88
CA GLY A 55 -0.94 4.20 -4.72
C GLY A 55 -2.32 4.83 -4.78
N GLY A 56 -2.76 5.31 -3.62
CA GLY A 56 -4.09 5.89 -3.47
C GLY A 56 -4.34 6.46 -2.09
N PHE A 57 -5.56 6.92 -1.87
CA PHE A 57 -5.94 7.59 -0.64
C PHE A 57 -6.29 6.60 0.46
N VAL A 58 -5.84 6.90 1.67
CA VAL A 58 -6.19 6.17 2.89
C VAL A 58 -7.65 6.44 3.25
N ARG A 59 -8.44 5.39 3.40
CA ARG A 59 -9.85 5.46 3.82
C ARG A 59 -9.94 5.76 5.33
N LYS A 60 -11.08 6.29 5.77
CA LYS A 60 -11.28 6.73 7.17
C LYS A 60 -11.14 5.63 8.24
N VAL A 61 -11.16 4.36 7.85
CA VAL A 61 -11.23 3.21 8.78
C VAL A 61 -10.23 2.12 8.40
N GLU A 62 -9.07 2.51 7.87
CA GLU A 62 -7.94 1.61 7.62
C GLU A 62 -6.64 2.25 8.12
N ASP A 63 -5.60 1.43 8.32
CA ASP A 63 -4.25 1.94 8.58
C ASP A 63 -3.46 2.11 7.27
N LEU A 64 -2.21 2.57 7.38
CA LEU A 64 -1.38 2.85 6.20
C LEU A 64 -0.99 1.57 5.45
N GLU A 65 -0.69 0.50 6.18
CA GLU A 65 -0.31 -0.80 5.60
C GLU A 65 -1.48 -1.46 4.88
N ASP A 66 -2.67 -1.47 5.51
CA ASP A 66 -3.92 -1.98 4.95
C ASP A 66 -4.31 -1.18 3.69
N ALA A 67 -4.14 0.14 3.70
CA ALA A 67 -4.34 0.99 2.53
C ALA A 67 -3.37 0.63 1.40
N ALA A 68 -2.08 0.47 1.70
CA ALA A 68 -1.07 0.12 0.70
C ALA A 68 -1.36 -1.25 0.06
N GLU A 69 -1.62 -2.28 0.87
CA GLU A 69 -1.96 -3.62 0.37
C GLU A 69 -3.22 -3.61 -0.50
N ARG A 70 -4.23 -2.84 -0.10
CA ARG A 70 -5.48 -2.69 -0.85
C ARG A 70 -5.27 -2.01 -2.18
N GLU A 71 -4.64 -0.83 -2.21
CA GLU A 71 -4.39 -0.07 -3.44
C GLU A 71 -3.54 -0.89 -4.42
N LEU A 72 -2.49 -1.56 -3.93
CA LEU A 72 -1.66 -2.41 -4.77
C LEU A 72 -2.48 -3.50 -5.45
N TYR A 73 -3.33 -4.19 -4.69
CA TYR A 73 -4.16 -5.26 -5.23
C TYR A 73 -5.22 -4.75 -6.20
N GLU A 74 -5.90 -3.63 -5.89
CA GLU A 74 -6.92 -3.03 -6.75
C GLU A 74 -6.35 -2.58 -8.11
N GLU A 75 -5.11 -2.07 -8.14
CA GLU A 75 -4.49 -1.53 -9.36
C GLU A 75 -3.72 -2.58 -10.17
N THR A 76 -3.08 -3.55 -9.51
CA THR A 76 -2.11 -4.46 -10.14
C THR A 76 -2.48 -5.94 -10.00
N GLY A 77 -3.38 -6.29 -9.08
CA GLY A 77 -3.70 -7.68 -8.74
C GLY A 77 -2.63 -8.41 -7.91
N VAL A 78 -1.52 -7.75 -7.58
CA VAL A 78 -0.40 -8.31 -6.81
C VAL A 78 -0.72 -8.33 -5.32
N ARG A 79 -0.22 -9.34 -4.60
CA ARG A 79 -0.28 -9.47 -3.13
C ARG A 79 1.04 -10.00 -2.60
N ASN A 80 1.24 -9.91 -1.28
CA ASN A 80 2.35 -10.57 -0.57
C ASN A 80 3.75 -10.17 -1.09
N VAL A 81 4.00 -8.88 -1.22
CA VAL A 81 5.30 -8.32 -1.63
C VAL A 81 6.19 -8.17 -0.38
N TYR A 82 7.44 -8.67 -0.43
CA TYR A 82 8.39 -8.65 0.70
C TYR A 82 9.81 -8.37 0.21
#